data_AF-A0A5J4U902-F1
#
_entry.id   AF-A0A5J4U902-F1
#
_cell.length_a   1.000
_cell.length_b   1.000
_cell.length_c   1.000
_cell.angle_alpha   90.00
_cell.angle_beta   90.00
_cell.angle_gamma   90.00
#
_symmetry.space_group_name_H-M   'P 1'
#
loop_
_entity.id
_entity.type
_entity.pdbx_description
1 polymer ?
#
loop_
_entity_poly.entity_id
_entity_poly.type
_entity_poly.pdbx_seq_one_letter_code
_entity_poly.pdbx_strand_id
1 'polypeptide(L)'
;MLVLELKFNNQKQNPQNQDLKPLSSFSQSKYTCRSTVAFNPIVQSGIVRFGGFFEDPLSYIPNFTIGIADSSAVFGSDEYPDEGENEKKTVCYWSGGEISHIGYCIPGNSGIESNKYVSCEVNMNISPRTLTFFYDNQEQGLSVRNIPSSIRFWICL
;
A
#
# COMPACT_ATOMS: atom_id res chain seq x y z
N MET A 1 -11.29 12.71 -3.75
CA MET A 1 -10.34 12.52 -4.87
C MET A 1 -9.16 11.71 -4.36
N LEU A 2 -8.62 10.78 -5.15
CA LEU A 2 -7.45 9.99 -4.76
C LEU A 2 -6.29 10.35 -5.70
N VAL A 3 -5.16 10.75 -5.13
CA VAL A 3 -3.93 11.03 -5.86
C VAL A 3 -2.88 10.03 -5.40
N LEU A 4 -2.36 9.21 -6.32
CA LEU A 4 -1.33 8.22 -6.06
C LEU A 4 -0.07 8.55 -6.86
N GLU A 5 1.09 8.34 -6.26
CA GLU A 5 2.39 8.53 -6.85
C GLU A 5 3.28 7.30 -6.62
N LEU A 6 4.03 6.89 -7.66
CA LEU A 6 5.14 5.96 -7.53
C LEU A 6 6.45 6.69 -7.72
N LYS A 7 7.37 6.53 -6.77
CA LYS A 7 8.72 7.13 -6.77
C LYS A 7 9.77 6.04 -6.75
N PHE A 8 10.65 6.05 -7.76
CA PHE A 8 11.84 5.20 -7.79
C PHE A 8 13.03 5.98 -7.22
N ASN A 9 13.60 5.48 -6.12
CA ASN A 9 14.74 6.10 -5.46
C ASN A 9 16.03 5.41 -5.91
N ASN A 10 16.54 5.80 -7.08
CA ASN A 10 17.86 5.36 -7.52
C ASN A 10 18.89 6.24 -6.83
N GLN A 11 19.81 5.66 -6.05
CA GLN A 11 20.86 6.35 -5.27
C GLN A 11 21.83 7.25 -6.08
N LYS A 12 21.54 7.57 -7.35
CA LYS A 12 22.34 8.41 -8.25
C LYS A 12 21.54 9.44 -9.06
N GLN A 13 20.21 9.56 -8.94
CA GLN A 13 19.41 10.57 -9.64
C GLN A 13 18.20 11.03 -8.81
N ASN A 14 17.71 12.25 -9.10
CA ASN A 14 16.47 12.80 -8.52
C ASN A 14 15.30 11.79 -8.66
N PRO A 15 14.41 11.64 -7.66
CA PRO A 15 13.28 10.72 -7.75
C PRO A 15 12.46 10.99 -9.02
N GLN A 16 12.25 9.98 -9.85
CA GLN A 16 11.33 10.08 -10.99
C GLN A 16 9.94 9.61 -10.56
N ASN A 17 8.96 10.51 -10.66
CA ASN A 17 7.55 10.18 -10.46
C ASN A 17 6.99 9.52 -11.71
N GLN A 18 6.20 8.45 -11.54
CA GLN A 18 5.39 7.87 -12.61
C GLN A 18 3.92 7.83 -12.20
N ASP A 19 3.04 8.24 -13.11
CA ASP A 19 1.59 8.07 -12.97
C ASP A 19 1.25 6.59 -13.06
N LEU A 20 0.53 6.07 -12.07
CA LEU A 20 0.13 4.68 -12.03
C LEU A 20 -1.22 4.46 -12.68
N LYS A 21 -1.31 3.40 -13.50
CA LYS A 21 -2.58 2.87 -14.00
C LYS A 21 -2.97 1.64 -13.17
N PRO A 22 -4.18 1.59 -12.60
CA PRO A 22 -4.66 0.40 -11.92
C PRO A 22 -4.81 -0.78 -12.89
N LEU A 23 -4.72 -2.01 -12.39
CA LEU A 23 -4.91 -3.23 -13.19
C LEU A 23 -6.36 -3.39 -13.71
N SER A 24 -7.32 -2.74 -13.07
CA SER A 24 -8.74 -2.72 -13.44
C SER A 24 -9.34 -1.31 -13.30
N SER A 25 -10.40 -1.02 -14.06
CA SER A 25 -11.14 0.25 -13.96
C SER A 25 -11.92 0.29 -12.65
N PHE A 26 -11.66 1.29 -11.80
CA PHE A 26 -12.36 1.48 -10.53
C PHE A 26 -13.54 2.45 -10.71
N SER A 27 -14.71 2.07 -10.20
CA SER A 27 -15.86 2.97 -9.99
C SER A 27 -16.27 2.88 -8.53
N GLN A 28 -16.20 4.00 -7.80
CA GLN A 28 -16.63 4.07 -6.41
C GLN A 28 -18.15 3.86 -6.35
N SER A 29 -18.60 2.67 -5.93
CA SER A 29 -20.02 2.45 -5.66
C SER A 29 -20.37 3.07 -4.31
N LYS A 30 -21.52 3.74 -4.21
CA LYS A 30 -21.99 4.44 -3.00
C LYS A 30 -22.28 3.51 -1.81
N TYR A 31 -22.06 2.21 -1.95
CA TYR A 31 -22.46 1.20 -0.98
C TYR A 31 -21.34 0.16 -0.80
N THR A 32 -20.54 0.36 0.25
CA THR A 32 -19.83 -0.68 1.04
C THR A 32 -18.91 -1.70 0.35
N CYS A 33 -18.71 -1.68 -0.97
CA CYS A 33 -17.78 -2.60 -1.61
C CYS A 33 -16.35 -2.06 -1.56
N ARG A 34 -15.61 -2.58 -0.59
CA ARG A 34 -14.17 -2.35 -0.43
C ARG A 34 -13.46 -2.96 -1.63
N SER A 35 -12.91 -2.14 -2.51
CA SER A 35 -12.24 -2.62 -3.73
C SER A 35 -10.73 -2.64 -3.52
N THR A 36 -10.15 -3.83 -3.54
CA THR A 36 -8.68 -3.98 -3.50
C THR A 36 -8.09 -3.92 -4.90
N VAL A 37 -7.17 -2.98 -5.12
CA VAL A 37 -6.57 -2.74 -6.44
C VAL A 37 -5.06 -2.80 -6.33
N ALA A 38 -4.44 -3.71 -7.10
CA ALA A 38 -3.00 -3.76 -7.28
C ALA A 38 -2.54 -2.96 -8.50
N PHE A 39 -1.30 -2.46 -8.43
CA PHE A 39 -0.72 -1.60 -9.45
C PHE A 39 0.42 -2.29 -10.20
N ASN A 40 0.63 -1.88 -11.45
CA ASN A 40 1.84 -2.18 -12.23
C ASN A 40 2.87 -1.05 -12.05
N PRO A 41 4.19 -1.33 -12.15
CA PRO A 41 4.78 -2.63 -12.46
C PRO A 41 4.92 -3.54 -11.22
N ILE A 42 5.21 -4.82 -11.46
CA ILE A 42 5.76 -5.70 -10.41
C ILE A 42 7.12 -5.14 -10.01
N VAL A 43 7.37 -5.06 -8.70
CA VAL A 43 8.65 -4.61 -8.15
C VAL A 43 9.47 -5.82 -7.73
N GLN A 44 10.68 -5.94 -8.28
CA GLN A 44 11.62 -7.05 -8.00
C GLN A 44 13.00 -6.57 -7.54
N SER A 45 13.29 -5.27 -7.67
CA SER A 45 14.59 -4.67 -7.36
C SER A 45 14.43 -3.18 -7.08
N GLY A 46 15.44 -2.57 -6.47
CA GLY A 46 15.49 -1.14 -6.20
C GLY A 46 14.89 -0.75 -4.84
N ILE A 47 14.94 0.55 -4.58
CA ILE A 47 14.20 1.19 -3.49
C ILE A 47 13.04 1.93 -4.13
N VAL A 48 11.81 1.52 -3.82
CA VAL A 48 10.61 2.03 -4.47
C VAL A 48 9.62 2.46 -3.41
N ARG A 49 9.10 3.67 -3.54
CA ARG A 49 8.10 4.25 -2.64
C ARG A 49 6.81 4.50 -3.40
N PHE A 50 5.71 3.97 -2.87
CA PHE A 50 4.37 4.16 -3.38
C PHE A 50 3.54 4.87 -2.32
N GLY A 51 2.78 5.89 -2.70
CA GLY A 51 1.97 6.61 -1.75
C GLY A 51 0.98 7.54 -2.39
N GLY A 52 0.27 8.28 -1.55
CA GLY A 52 -0.78 9.19 -1.98
C GLY A 52 -1.53 9.77 -0.81
N PHE A 53 -2.58 10.51 -1.11
CA PHE A 53 -3.54 10.99 -0.11
C PHE A 53 -4.95 10.73 -0.61
N PHE A 54 -5.84 10.43 0.34
CA PHE A 54 -7.26 10.29 0.10
C PHE A 54 -7.98 11.55 0.57
N GLU A 55 -8.66 12.23 -0.35
CA GLU A 55 -9.50 13.38 -0.07
C GLU A 55 -10.97 12.95 -0.04
N ASP A 56 -11.54 12.93 1.16
CA ASP A 56 -12.98 12.82 1.38
C ASP A 56 -13.44 13.96 2.28
N PRO A 57 -14.22 14.93 1.75
CA PRO A 57 -14.70 16.06 2.53
C PRO A 57 -15.74 15.67 3.59
N LEU A 58 -16.27 14.45 3.55
CA LEU A 58 -17.34 13.98 4.43
C LEU A 58 -16.87 13.01 5.52
N SER A 59 -15.62 12.50 5.44
CA SER A 59 -15.09 11.54 6.43
C SER A 59 -13.78 12.02 7.05
N TYR A 60 -13.71 12.00 8.38
CA TYR A 60 -12.47 12.26 9.12
C TYR A 60 -11.53 11.05 9.12
N ILE A 61 -12.10 9.84 9.16
CA ILE A 61 -11.35 8.57 9.07
C ILE A 61 -11.62 7.98 7.68
N PRO A 62 -10.62 7.92 6.80
CA PRO A 62 -10.81 7.39 5.47
C PRO A 62 -10.97 5.86 5.52
N ASN A 63 -11.88 5.35 4.70
CA ASN A 63 -11.86 3.93 4.30
C ASN A 63 -10.72 3.75 3.30
N PHE A 64 -9.47 3.88 3.76
CA PHE A 64 -8.28 3.80 2.94
C PHE A 64 -7.27 2.89 3.62
N THR A 65 -6.70 1.97 2.85
CA THR A 65 -5.64 1.07 3.31
C THR A 65 -4.62 0.93 2.18
N ILE A 66 -3.35 0.85 2.54
CA ILE A 66 -2.24 0.72 1.60
C ILE A 66 -1.34 -0.44 2.02
N GLY A 67 -0.71 -1.10 1.05
CA GLY A 67 0.15 -2.22 1.37
C GLY A 67 0.95 -2.75 0.20
N ILE A 68 1.54 -3.92 0.44
CA ILE A 68 2.16 -4.74 -0.60
C ILE A 68 1.52 -6.12 -0.63
N ALA A 69 1.56 -6.74 -1.79
CA ALA A 69 1.15 -8.12 -2.00
C ALA A 69 2.27 -8.87 -2.71
N ASP A 70 2.39 -10.17 -2.44
CA ASP A 70 3.11 -11.07 -3.33
C ASP A 70 2.60 -10.90 -4.77
N SER A 71 3.49 -10.95 -5.76
CA SER A 71 3.11 -10.66 -7.15
C SER A 71 2.13 -11.68 -7.74
N SER A 72 1.96 -12.84 -7.11
CA SER A 72 0.94 -13.85 -7.44
C SER A 72 -0.43 -13.61 -6.83
N ALA A 73 -0.59 -12.59 -5.96
CA ALA A 73 -1.89 -12.24 -5.41
C ALA A 73 -2.85 -11.79 -6.51
N VAL A 74 -4.09 -12.28 -6.43
CA VAL A 74 -5.17 -11.94 -7.36
C VAL A 74 -6.33 -11.43 -6.53
N PHE A 75 -6.72 -10.18 -6.77
CA PHE A 75 -7.84 -9.55 -6.08
C PHE A 75 -9.10 -9.65 -6.93
N GLY A 76 -10.16 -10.26 -6.39
CA GLY A 76 -11.47 -10.26 -6.99
C GLY A 76 -12.15 -8.89 -6.90
N SER A 77 -13.27 -8.75 -7.61
CA SER A 77 -14.14 -7.59 -7.44
C SER A 77 -14.86 -7.70 -6.10
N ASP A 78 -14.96 -6.57 -5.38
CA ASP A 78 -15.63 -6.48 -4.08
C ASP A 78 -15.00 -7.35 -2.96
N GLU A 79 -13.73 -7.74 -3.12
CA GLU A 79 -12.98 -8.54 -2.15
C GLU A 79 -11.98 -7.72 -1.32
N TYR A 80 -11.82 -8.14 -0.05
CA TYR A 80 -10.81 -7.61 0.86
C TYR A 80 -9.39 -8.06 0.48
N PRO A 81 -8.36 -7.32 0.93
CA PRO A 81 -6.97 -7.69 0.65
C PRO A 81 -6.53 -9.01 1.28
N ASP A 82 -7.27 -9.53 2.26
CA ASP A 82 -7.02 -10.81 2.93
C ASP A 82 -8.02 -11.92 2.54
N GLU A 83 -9.00 -11.64 1.68
CA GLU A 83 -9.97 -12.65 1.25
C GLU A 83 -9.37 -13.70 0.30
N GLY A 84 -10.00 -14.87 0.28
CA GLY A 84 -9.57 -16.02 -0.52
C GLY A 84 -8.19 -16.54 -0.11
N GLU A 85 -7.26 -16.59 -1.06
CA GLU A 85 -5.88 -17.02 -0.80
C GLU A 85 -4.94 -15.86 -0.39
N ASN A 86 -5.46 -14.63 -0.30
CA ASN A 86 -4.63 -13.44 -0.15
C ASN A 86 -4.23 -13.13 1.29
N GLU A 87 -4.87 -13.73 2.30
CA GLU A 87 -4.53 -13.60 3.72
C GLU A 87 -3.02 -13.77 4.00
N LYS A 88 -2.39 -14.69 3.27
CA LYS A 88 -0.95 -15.02 3.40
C LYS A 88 -0.06 -14.29 2.41
N LYS A 89 -0.65 -13.55 1.47
CA LYS A 89 0.05 -12.91 0.36
C LYS A 89 0.12 -11.39 0.55
N THR A 90 -0.54 -10.81 1.54
CA THR A 90 -0.60 -9.35 1.74
C THR A 90 0.00 -8.89 3.05
N VAL A 91 0.51 -7.65 3.04
CA VAL A 91 0.84 -6.86 4.22
C VAL A 91 0.02 -5.57 4.12
N CYS A 92 -0.78 -5.30 5.14
CA CYS A 92 -1.72 -4.17 5.16
C CYS A 92 -1.26 -3.11 6.16
N TYR A 93 -1.44 -1.83 5.83
CA TYR A 93 -1.42 -0.73 6.78
C TYR A 93 -2.80 -0.08 6.84
N TRP A 94 -3.53 -0.42 7.90
CA TRP A 94 -4.93 -0.05 8.09
C TRP A 94 -5.08 1.42 8.53
N SER A 95 -6.26 1.99 8.28
CA SER A 95 -6.54 3.37 8.66
C SER A 95 -6.50 3.63 10.17
N GLY A 96 -6.62 2.60 11.01
CA GLY A 96 -6.43 2.69 12.46
C GLY A 96 -4.97 2.80 12.92
N GLY A 97 -4.01 2.55 12.02
CA GLY A 97 -2.58 2.59 12.33
C GLY A 97 -1.95 1.20 12.54
N GLU A 98 -2.72 0.13 12.44
CA GLU A 98 -2.23 -1.24 12.58
C GLU A 98 -1.58 -1.74 11.29
N ILE A 99 -0.54 -2.55 11.40
CA ILE A 99 -0.05 -3.40 10.31
C ILE A 99 -0.64 -4.79 10.49
N SER A 100 -1.09 -5.43 9.41
CA SER A 100 -1.39 -6.87 9.45
C SER A 100 -0.66 -7.68 8.40
N HIS A 101 -0.40 -8.94 8.73
CA HIS A 101 0.10 -9.98 7.84
C HIS A 101 -0.35 -11.35 8.40
N ILE A 102 -1.09 -12.15 7.63
CA ILE A 102 -1.64 -13.45 8.08
C ILE A 102 -2.58 -13.27 9.29
N GLY A 103 -3.65 -12.49 9.13
CA GLY A 103 -4.76 -12.36 10.09
C GLY A 103 -4.46 -11.63 11.41
N TYR A 104 -3.20 -11.44 11.81
CA TYR A 104 -2.84 -10.71 13.03
C TYR A 104 -2.58 -9.24 12.75
N CYS A 105 -3.20 -8.37 13.55
CA CYS A 105 -2.94 -6.92 13.56
C CYS A 105 -1.92 -6.55 14.65
N ILE A 106 -0.94 -5.73 14.28
CA ILE A 106 0.12 -5.21 15.13
C ILE A 106 -0.06 -3.68 15.21
N PRO A 107 -0.46 -3.13 16.38
CA PRO A 107 -0.58 -1.69 16.56
C PRO A 107 0.80 -1.04 16.72
N GLY A 108 0.90 0.27 16.45
CA GLY A 108 2.13 1.03 16.74
C GLY A 108 2.48 2.12 15.72
N ASN A 109 1.79 2.17 14.58
CA ASN A 109 1.88 3.31 13.66
C ASN A 109 0.71 4.27 13.89
N SER A 110 0.77 5.42 13.22
CA SER A 110 -0.24 6.46 13.30
C SER A 110 -1.50 6.08 12.50
N GLY A 111 -2.68 6.45 12.99
CA GLY A 111 -3.89 6.35 12.17
C GLY A 111 -3.79 7.20 10.90
N ILE A 112 -4.44 6.77 9.83
CA ILE A 112 -4.50 7.52 8.58
C ILE A 112 -5.67 8.50 8.67
N GLU A 113 -5.40 9.79 8.49
CA GLU A 113 -6.43 10.83 8.40
C GLU A 113 -6.64 11.27 6.95
N SER A 114 -7.83 11.78 6.65
CA SER A 114 -8.12 12.39 5.35
C SER A 114 -7.17 13.56 5.04
N ASN A 115 -6.83 13.74 3.77
CA ASN A 115 -5.90 14.77 3.27
C ASN A 115 -4.46 14.67 3.79
N LYS A 116 -4.08 13.55 4.43
CA LYS A 116 -2.71 13.29 4.85
C LYS A 116 -2.01 12.38 3.87
N TYR A 117 -0.71 12.62 3.67
CA TYR A 117 0.07 11.84 2.73
C TYR A 117 0.56 10.56 3.41
N VAL A 118 0.18 9.40 2.85
CA VAL A 118 0.61 8.09 3.33
C VAL A 118 1.40 7.40 2.24
N SER A 119 2.51 6.75 2.62
CA SER A 119 3.29 5.98 1.67
C SER A 119 3.94 4.76 2.30
N CYS A 120 4.34 3.82 1.47
CA CYS A 120 5.13 2.67 1.84
C CYS A 120 6.35 2.54 0.91
N GLU A 121 7.50 2.23 1.47
CA GLU A 121 8.75 2.06 0.75
C GLU A 121 9.28 0.64 0.92
N VAL A 122 9.66 0.02 -0.18
CA VAL A 122 10.35 -1.27 -0.18
C VAL A 122 11.82 -1.08 -0.50
N ASN A 123 12.69 -1.82 0.17
CA ASN A 123 14.08 -2.01 -0.24
C ASN A 123 14.27 -3.46 -0.69
N MET A 124 14.26 -3.64 -2.01
CA MET A 124 14.36 -4.96 -2.65
C MET A 124 15.81 -5.39 -2.89
N ASN A 125 16.79 -4.52 -2.63
CA ASN A 125 18.21 -4.76 -2.91
C ASN A 125 18.97 -5.44 -1.76
N ILE A 126 18.36 -5.55 -0.59
CA ILE A 126 18.98 -6.12 0.61
C ILE A 126 18.37 -7.47 0.97
N SER A 127 19.10 -8.26 1.77
CA SER A 127 18.60 -9.50 2.35
C SER A 127 18.81 -9.45 3.87
N PRO A 128 17.75 -9.40 4.69
CA PRO A 128 16.34 -9.50 4.30
C PRO A 128 15.80 -8.22 3.64
N ARG A 129 14.91 -8.36 2.65
CA ARG A 129 14.17 -7.24 2.04
C ARG A 129 13.23 -6.61 3.06
N THR A 130 13.00 -5.31 2.96
CA THR A 130 12.24 -4.55 3.95
C THR A 130 11.11 -3.75 3.34
N LEU A 131 10.08 -3.50 4.14
CA LEU A 131 8.98 -2.58 3.90
C LEU A 131 8.85 -1.64 5.10
N THR A 132 8.76 -0.34 4.82
CA THR A 132 8.62 0.72 5.82
C THR A 132 7.46 1.64 5.44
N PHE A 133 6.65 2.04 6.42
CA PHE A 133 5.52 2.95 6.22
C PHE A 133 5.86 4.38 6.66
N PHE A 134 5.23 5.36 6.02
CA PHE A 134 5.40 6.77 6.29
C PHE A 134 4.04 7.47 6.37
N TYR A 135 3.90 8.38 7.33
CA TYR A 135 2.75 9.27 7.51
C TYR A 135 3.25 10.71 7.50
N ASP A 136 2.76 11.55 6.60
CA ASP A 136 3.27 12.90 6.33
C ASP A 136 4.82 12.93 6.16
N ASN A 137 5.33 11.95 5.40
CA ASN A 137 6.77 11.72 5.18
C ASN A 137 7.60 11.38 6.43
N GLN A 138 6.97 11.19 7.59
CA GLN A 138 7.63 10.69 8.80
C GLN A 138 7.58 9.15 8.83
N GLU A 139 8.74 8.52 8.97
CA GLU A 139 8.86 7.08 9.13
C GLU A 139 8.08 6.61 10.36
N GLN A 140 7.31 5.53 10.21
CA GLN A 140 6.52 4.95 11.29
C GLN A 140 7.34 3.93 12.10
N GLY A 141 6.94 3.69 13.35
CA GLY A 141 7.70 2.88 14.30
C GLY A 141 7.83 1.40 13.92
N LEU A 142 6.89 0.86 13.14
CA LEU A 142 6.91 -0.52 12.69
C LEU A 142 7.52 -0.65 11.28
N SER A 143 8.36 -1.68 11.11
CA SER A 143 8.89 -2.11 9.81
C SER A 143 8.68 -3.61 9.61
N VAL A 144 8.52 -4.02 8.36
CA VAL A 144 8.36 -5.42 7.98
C VAL A 144 9.63 -5.91 7.30
N ARG A 145 10.10 -7.10 7.68
CA ARG A 145 11.29 -7.74 7.12
C ARG A 145 10.92 -9.06 6.44
N ASN A 146 11.79 -9.56 5.57
CA ASN A 146 11.61 -10.81 4.81
C ASN A 146 10.45 -10.76 3.81
N ILE A 147 10.19 -9.60 3.19
CA ILE A 147 9.16 -9.52 2.13
C ILE A 147 9.56 -10.35 0.89
N PRO A 148 8.58 -10.84 0.09
CA PRO A 148 8.83 -11.65 -1.11
C PRO A 148 9.80 -10.99 -2.10
N SER A 149 10.42 -11.77 -2.98
CA SER A 149 11.34 -11.25 -4.02
C SER A 149 10.63 -10.52 -5.15
N SER A 150 9.30 -10.64 -5.23
CA SER A 150 8.48 -10.04 -6.25
C SER A 150 7.16 -9.60 -5.63
N ILE A 151 6.89 -8.30 -5.66
CA ILE A 151 5.71 -7.72 -5.01
C ILE A 151 4.96 -6.77 -5.94
N ARG A 152 3.72 -6.45 -5.56
CA ARG A 152 2.94 -5.34 -6.09
C ARG A 152 2.53 -4.43 -4.95
N PHE A 153 2.44 -3.14 -5.24
CA PHE A 153 1.72 -2.21 -4.37
C PHE A 153 0.21 -2.36 -4.61
N TRP A 154 -0.57 -2.14 -3.57
CA TRP A 154 -2.03 -2.14 -3.65
C TRP A 154 -2.64 -1.12 -2.68
N ILE A 155 -3.89 -0.77 -2.95
CA ILE A 155 -4.77 -0.02 -2.03
C ILE A 155 -6.12 -0.72 -1.91
N CYS A 156 -6.84 -0.44 -0.82
CA CYS A 156 -8.24 -0.81 -0.64
C CYS A 156 -9.04 0.43 -0.23
N LEU A 157 -10.20 0.62 -0.87
CA LEU A 157 -11.11 1.77 -0.74
C LEU A 157 -12.54 1.30 -0.53
#